data_AF-A0A1E8FQL2-F1
#
_entry.id   AF-A0A1E8FQL2-F1
#
_cell.length_a   1.000
_cell.length_b   1.000
_cell.length_c   1.000
_cell.angle_alpha   90.00
_cell.angle_beta   90.00
_cell.angle_gamma   90.00
#
_symmetry.space_group_name_H-M   'P 1'
#
loop_
_entity.id
_entity.type
_entity.pdbx_description
1 polymer ?
#
loop_
_entity_poly.entity_id
_entity_poly.type
_entity_poly.pdbx_seq_one_letter_code
_entity_poly.pdbx_strand_id
1 'polypeptide(L)'
;MWSEQARIREIVDQLRGLGYPIVQTEVRVPGTGRLQADVLAWGVDETGEIVPRLAIEIKHGQRREAALPQLAQVRAALGTVEHYVLTDKGWFQAGHGLRTLQPADGPPALSGRPAGELKSVDLVTELLLQRVWSRANRGRNGQLSASVLSAFVETASADSHQASIETVSGDVVAVDPTVLWRARRAVLADLAERDRSASFYVSPPAISTAIGSLVGERLDGVVVDPFCGSGSFLWMLQERAAREGRTIETIGRDIDPEVIRVAFLIGQTAPDKVTFETGDAFRDALPEADVIVTAPPFGFRLDTPHKLQNGTSTRLADVAAVDVSLRALKPGGRAVFQLAPSMTFQAPAEAYREYLANDYRVAALIGCPSGSAYGTQIQTVLMVVDKLPASETFVAQLSEDWEKQLAPGGPAMVAALSHIDDPGAGAR
;
A
#
# COMPACT_ATOMS: atom_id res chain seq x y z
N MET A 1 -3.71 -41.27 -22.81
CA MET A 1 -2.76 -40.53 -21.96
C MET A 1 -3.34 -39.15 -21.76
N TRP A 2 -3.86 -38.84 -20.57
CA TRP A 2 -4.29 -37.48 -20.26
C TRP A 2 -3.07 -36.57 -20.12
N SER A 3 -3.19 -35.31 -20.55
CA SER A 3 -2.13 -34.33 -20.30
C SER A 3 -2.07 -34.03 -18.80
N GLU A 4 -0.89 -33.70 -18.29
CA GLU A 4 -0.65 -33.30 -16.90
C GLU A 4 -1.61 -32.18 -16.45
N GLN A 5 -1.91 -31.24 -17.35
CA GLN A 5 -2.90 -30.17 -17.14
C GLN A 5 -4.35 -30.64 -16.99
N ALA A 6 -4.74 -31.76 -17.61
CA ALA A 6 -6.08 -32.33 -17.40
C ALA A 6 -6.19 -32.96 -16.00
N ARG A 7 -5.10 -33.60 -15.56
CA ARG A 7 -5.02 -34.21 -14.22
C ARG A 7 -5.00 -33.17 -13.11
N ILE A 8 -4.25 -32.09 -13.28
CA ILE A 8 -4.25 -30.96 -12.33
C ILE A 8 -5.67 -30.39 -12.17
N ARG A 9 -6.40 -30.19 -13.27
CA ARG A 9 -7.79 -29.70 -13.22
C ARG A 9 -8.71 -30.63 -12.44
N GLU A 10 -8.62 -31.93 -12.67
CA GLU A 10 -9.42 -32.91 -11.91
C GLU A 10 -9.12 -32.86 -10.41
N ILE A 11 -7.84 -32.74 -10.01
CA ILE A 11 -7.45 -32.60 -8.60
C ILE A 11 -8.03 -31.31 -8.00
N VAL A 12 -7.96 -30.20 -8.73
CA VAL A 12 -8.53 -28.92 -8.29
C VAL A 12 -10.03 -29.05 -8.07
N ASP A 13 -10.76 -29.64 -9.01
CA ASP A 13 -12.21 -29.85 -8.89
C ASP A 13 -12.55 -30.83 -7.74
N GLN A 14 -11.75 -31.88 -7.56
CA GLN A 14 -11.91 -32.82 -6.44
C GLN A 14 -11.72 -32.11 -5.09
N LEU A 15 -10.66 -31.31 -4.93
CA LEU A 15 -10.39 -30.58 -3.70
C LEU A 15 -11.48 -29.54 -3.40
N ARG A 16 -11.98 -28.86 -4.43
CA ARG A 16 -13.14 -27.97 -4.28
C ARG A 16 -14.38 -28.74 -3.80
N GLY A 17 -14.66 -29.90 -4.39
CA GLY A 17 -15.73 -30.80 -3.94
C GLY A 17 -15.56 -31.30 -2.50
N LEU A 18 -14.31 -31.37 -2.02
CA LEU A 18 -13.97 -31.70 -0.63
C LEU A 18 -14.06 -30.51 0.33
N GLY A 19 -14.36 -29.30 -0.17
CA GLY A 19 -14.59 -28.09 0.64
C GLY A 19 -13.34 -27.26 0.93
N TYR A 20 -12.26 -27.41 0.17
CA TYR A 20 -11.08 -26.53 0.29
C TYR A 20 -11.38 -25.15 -0.32
N PRO A 21 -11.35 -24.05 0.45
CA PRO A 21 -11.75 -22.71 -0.01
C PRO A 21 -10.84 -22.10 -1.07
N ILE A 22 -9.55 -22.49 -1.09
CA ILE A 22 -8.59 -22.04 -2.09
C ILE A 22 -7.83 -23.26 -2.56
N VAL A 23 -7.63 -23.36 -3.88
CA VAL A 23 -6.73 -24.33 -4.49
C VAL A 23 -5.90 -23.58 -5.54
N GLN A 24 -4.58 -23.61 -5.38
CA GLN A 24 -3.63 -23.02 -6.30
C GLN A 24 -2.74 -24.11 -6.89
N THR A 25 -2.28 -23.87 -8.11
CA THR A 25 -1.43 -24.80 -8.87
C THR A 25 -0.12 -24.13 -9.20
N GLU A 26 0.97 -24.89 -9.30
CA GLU A 26 2.31 -24.38 -9.64
C GLU A 26 2.78 -23.25 -8.69
N VAL A 27 2.53 -23.41 -7.38
CA VAL A 27 2.81 -22.39 -6.37
C VAL A 27 4.30 -22.32 -6.08
N ARG A 28 4.92 -21.17 -6.32
CA ARG A 28 6.32 -20.95 -5.96
C ARG A 28 6.49 -20.94 -4.45
N VAL A 29 7.47 -21.70 -3.96
CA VAL A 29 7.73 -21.79 -2.53
C VAL A 29 8.71 -20.68 -2.10
N PRO A 30 8.32 -19.78 -1.19
CA PRO A 30 9.18 -18.67 -0.74
C PRO A 30 10.51 -19.17 -0.18
N GLY A 31 11.60 -18.44 -0.44
CA GLY A 31 12.92 -18.74 0.12
C GLY A 31 13.64 -19.98 -0.46
N THR A 32 13.05 -20.67 -1.44
CA THR A 32 13.59 -21.95 -1.98
C THR A 32 14.05 -21.88 -3.44
N GLY A 33 14.26 -20.66 -3.96
CA GLY A 33 14.78 -20.42 -5.30
C GLY A 33 13.75 -20.69 -6.41
N ARG A 34 13.73 -21.92 -6.96
CA ARG A 34 12.86 -22.33 -8.09
C ARG A 34 11.85 -23.44 -7.75
N LEU A 35 11.79 -23.88 -6.50
CA LEU A 35 10.89 -24.95 -6.10
C LEU A 35 9.43 -24.47 -6.23
N GLN A 36 8.59 -25.33 -6.80
CA GLN A 36 7.16 -25.10 -6.98
C GLN A 36 6.38 -26.30 -6.46
N ALA A 37 5.32 -26.05 -5.69
CA ALA A 37 4.36 -27.10 -5.34
C ALA A 37 3.38 -27.26 -6.50
N ASP A 38 3.14 -28.49 -6.93
CA ASP A 38 2.24 -28.76 -8.07
C ASP A 38 0.80 -28.32 -7.74
N VAL A 39 0.30 -28.68 -6.55
CA VAL A 39 -0.98 -28.20 -6.01
C VAL A 39 -0.84 -27.88 -4.53
N LEU A 40 -1.34 -26.72 -4.13
CA LEU A 40 -1.48 -26.29 -2.74
C LEU A 40 -2.97 -26.05 -2.47
N ALA A 41 -3.48 -26.49 -1.33
CA ALA A 41 -4.85 -26.22 -0.92
C ALA A 41 -4.89 -25.67 0.51
N TRP A 42 -5.75 -24.69 0.72
CA TRP A 42 -5.93 -24.02 1.99
C TRP A 42 -7.12 -24.63 2.70
N GLY A 43 -7.06 -24.66 4.03
CA GLY A 43 -8.17 -25.09 4.86
C GLY A 43 -8.35 -24.14 6.03
N VAL A 44 -9.42 -24.35 6.78
CA VAL A 44 -9.73 -23.55 7.97
C VAL A 44 -9.10 -24.22 9.20
N ASP A 45 -8.32 -23.46 9.96
CA ASP A 45 -7.77 -23.92 11.24
C ASP A 45 -8.79 -23.85 12.38
N GLU A 46 -8.35 -24.05 13.62
CA GLU A 46 -9.23 -24.02 14.80
C GLU A 46 -9.70 -22.60 15.16
N THR A 47 -9.01 -21.57 14.66
CA THR A 47 -9.31 -20.16 14.92
C THR A 47 -10.26 -19.55 13.88
N GLY A 48 -10.57 -20.31 12.82
CA GLY A 48 -11.35 -19.81 11.69
C GLY A 48 -10.50 -19.13 10.61
N GLU A 49 -9.17 -19.19 10.69
CA GLU A 49 -8.27 -18.63 9.68
C GLU A 49 -8.07 -19.60 8.52
N ILE A 50 -8.05 -19.06 7.30
CA ILE A 50 -7.68 -19.81 6.10
C ILE A 50 -6.15 -19.88 6.03
N VAL A 51 -5.60 -21.09 6.21
CA VAL A 51 -4.16 -21.35 6.25
C VAL A 51 -3.76 -22.42 5.22
N PRO A 52 -2.50 -22.44 4.75
CA PRO A 52 -2.00 -23.52 3.91
C PRO A 52 -2.14 -24.86 4.65
N ARG A 53 -2.93 -25.78 4.10
CA ARG A 53 -3.25 -27.05 4.77
C ARG A 53 -2.60 -28.24 4.10
N LEU A 54 -2.67 -28.27 2.77
CA LEU A 54 -2.40 -29.46 1.96
C LEU A 54 -1.41 -29.13 0.85
N ALA A 55 -0.33 -29.89 0.73
CA ALA A 55 0.54 -29.87 -0.44
C ALA A 55 0.47 -31.21 -1.19
N ILE A 56 0.31 -31.16 -2.51
CA ILE A 56 0.28 -32.34 -3.37
C ILE A 56 1.35 -32.20 -4.44
N GLU A 57 2.13 -33.27 -4.61
CA GLU A 57 3.08 -33.44 -5.70
C GLU A 57 2.59 -34.52 -6.67
N ILE A 58 2.63 -34.23 -7.96
CA ILE A 58 2.26 -35.15 -9.02
C ILE A 58 3.55 -35.76 -9.56
N LYS A 59 3.64 -37.10 -9.55
CA LYS A 59 4.83 -37.82 -10.03
C LYS A 59 4.45 -38.96 -10.95
N HIS A 60 5.24 -39.14 -12.01
CA HIS A 60 5.11 -40.25 -12.95
C HIS A 60 6.03 -41.43 -12.57
N GLY A 61 5.53 -42.66 -12.76
CA GLY A 61 6.32 -43.87 -12.56
C GLY A 61 6.61 -44.23 -11.10
N GLN A 62 7.68 -45.00 -10.85
CA GLN A 62 7.97 -45.58 -9.54
C GLN A 62 8.79 -44.68 -8.58
N ARG A 63 9.10 -43.43 -8.95
CA ARG A 63 9.92 -42.51 -8.15
C ARG A 63 9.10 -41.59 -7.23
N ARG A 64 8.03 -42.11 -6.63
CA ARG A 64 7.13 -41.31 -5.77
C ARG A 64 7.83 -40.74 -4.53
N GLU A 65 8.79 -41.48 -3.97
CA GLU A 65 9.56 -41.06 -2.80
C GLU A 65 10.46 -39.85 -3.09
N ALA A 66 10.74 -39.55 -4.37
CA ALA A 66 11.50 -38.36 -4.77
C ALA A 66 10.75 -37.04 -4.48
N ALA A 67 9.44 -37.08 -4.25
CA ALA A 67 8.65 -35.92 -3.86
C ALA A 67 8.83 -35.53 -2.38
N LEU A 68 9.29 -36.45 -1.53
CA LEU A 68 9.35 -36.23 -0.07
C LEU A 68 10.27 -35.06 0.34
N PRO A 69 11.48 -34.87 -0.21
CA PRO A 69 12.33 -33.73 0.12
C PRO A 69 11.72 -32.38 -0.32
N GLN A 70 10.93 -32.38 -1.39
CA GLN A 70 10.22 -31.21 -1.89
C GLN A 70 9.05 -30.84 -0.98
N LEU A 71 8.21 -31.82 -0.62
CA LEU A 71 7.14 -31.65 0.37
C LEU A 71 7.68 -31.17 1.73
N ALA A 72 8.87 -31.61 2.13
CA ALA A 72 9.52 -31.13 3.36
C ALA A 72 9.91 -29.66 3.30
N GLN A 73 10.39 -29.20 2.14
CA GLN A 73 10.68 -27.78 1.93
C GLN A 73 9.40 -26.94 1.88
N VAL A 74 8.35 -27.45 1.23
CA VAL A 74 7.03 -26.80 1.18
C VAL A 74 6.47 -26.65 2.59
N ARG A 75 6.51 -27.71 3.41
CA ARG A 75 6.14 -27.66 4.83
C ARG A 75 6.92 -26.61 5.60
N ALA A 76 8.24 -26.59 5.44
CA ALA A 76 9.10 -25.68 6.18
C ALA A 76 8.83 -24.21 5.82
N ALA A 77 8.51 -23.94 4.56
CA ALA A 77 8.28 -22.58 4.07
C ALA A 77 6.84 -22.10 4.28
N LEU A 78 5.84 -22.97 4.14
CA LEU A 78 4.42 -22.59 4.10
C LEU A 78 3.60 -23.12 5.28
N GLY A 79 4.17 -23.97 6.14
CA GLY A 79 3.48 -24.50 7.31
C GLY A 79 2.39 -25.54 7.01
N THR A 80 2.41 -26.16 5.83
CA THR A 80 1.42 -27.17 5.44
C THR A 80 1.38 -28.35 6.42
N VAL A 81 0.19 -28.92 6.60
CA VAL A 81 -0.06 -29.97 7.60
C VAL A 81 -0.08 -31.35 6.94
N GLU A 82 -0.79 -31.46 5.82
CA GLU A 82 -1.05 -32.71 5.12
C GLU A 82 -0.33 -32.71 3.77
N HIS A 83 0.22 -33.87 3.39
CA HIS A 83 1.13 -33.95 2.24
C HIS A 83 0.86 -35.24 1.47
N TYR A 84 0.64 -35.10 0.17
CA TYR A 84 0.28 -36.22 -0.69
C TYR A 84 1.13 -36.26 -1.95
N VAL A 85 1.28 -37.46 -2.49
CA VAL A 85 1.85 -37.71 -3.80
C VAL A 85 0.82 -38.43 -4.63
N LEU A 86 0.44 -37.85 -5.76
CA LEU A 86 -0.42 -38.51 -6.74
C LEU A 86 0.44 -39.13 -7.84
N THR A 87 0.20 -40.40 -8.11
CA THR A 87 0.86 -41.12 -9.21
C THR A 87 -0.15 -41.86 -10.06
N ASP A 88 0.28 -42.47 -11.16
CA ASP A 88 -0.57 -43.32 -12.00
C ASP A 88 -1.15 -44.53 -11.26
N LYS A 89 -0.61 -44.88 -10.08
CA LYS A 89 -1.09 -45.97 -9.21
C LYS A 89 -2.07 -45.53 -8.12
N GLY A 90 -2.40 -44.24 -8.04
CA GLY A 90 -3.29 -43.68 -7.02
C GLY A 90 -2.58 -42.74 -6.04
N TRP A 91 -3.30 -42.42 -4.96
CA TRP A 91 -2.88 -41.48 -3.93
C TRP A 91 -1.97 -42.13 -2.89
N PHE A 92 -0.97 -41.37 -2.46
CA PHE A 92 -0.09 -41.74 -1.37
C PHE A 92 0.02 -40.59 -0.37
N GLN A 93 -0.24 -40.85 0.90
CA GLN A 93 -0.04 -39.86 1.96
C GLN A 93 1.37 -39.99 2.53
N ALA A 94 2.05 -38.85 2.69
CA ALA A 94 3.33 -38.81 3.38
C ALA A 94 3.11 -38.82 4.89
N GLY A 95 3.87 -39.66 5.60
CA GLY A 95 3.83 -39.69 7.07
C GLY A 95 4.32 -38.37 7.68
N HIS A 96 4.03 -38.12 8.95
CA HIS A 96 4.36 -36.85 9.63
C HIS A 96 5.85 -36.46 9.53
N GLY A 97 6.77 -37.41 9.47
CA GLY A 97 8.20 -37.15 9.29
C GLY A 97 8.64 -36.85 7.85
N LEU A 98 7.74 -36.95 6.86
CA LEU A 98 8.00 -36.84 5.42
C LEU A 98 9.15 -37.76 4.95
N ARG A 99 9.20 -38.97 5.51
CA ARG A 99 10.20 -40.01 5.16
C ARG A 99 9.61 -41.24 4.50
N THR A 100 8.29 -41.40 4.58
CA THR A 100 7.58 -42.59 4.12
C THR A 100 6.30 -42.17 3.41
N LEU A 101 5.90 -42.97 2.43
CA LEU A 101 4.62 -42.84 1.72
C LEU A 101 3.79 -44.10 1.96
N GLN A 102 2.51 -43.91 2.25
CA GLN A 102 1.54 -45.00 2.39
C GLN A 102 0.38 -44.79 1.41
N PRO A 103 -0.16 -45.87 0.81
CA PRO A 103 -1.38 -45.76 0.01
C PRO A 103 -2.49 -45.07 0.82
N ALA A 104 -3.22 -44.17 0.18
CA ALA A 104 -4.35 -43.47 0.76
C ALA A 104 -5.48 -43.34 -0.26
N ASP A 105 -6.69 -43.04 0.20
CA ASP A 105 -7.84 -42.80 -0.70
C ASP A 105 -7.83 -41.38 -1.28
N GLY A 106 -7.09 -40.46 -0.64
CA GLY A 106 -6.93 -39.06 -1.04
C GLY A 106 -6.98 -38.12 0.17
N PRO A 107 -6.99 -36.80 -0.09
CA PRO A 107 -7.15 -35.78 0.95
C PRO A 107 -8.52 -35.90 1.64
N PRO A 108 -8.63 -35.58 2.94
CA PRO A 108 -9.89 -35.62 3.66
C PRO A 108 -10.83 -34.48 3.24
N ALA A 109 -12.13 -34.69 3.38
CA ALA A 109 -13.13 -33.63 3.26
C ALA A 109 -13.09 -32.68 4.47
N LEU A 110 -13.32 -31.38 4.23
CA LEU A 110 -13.42 -30.36 5.27
C LEU A 110 -14.86 -30.14 5.77
N SER A 111 -15.76 -31.10 5.53
CA SER A 111 -17.19 -30.99 5.81
C SER A 111 -17.50 -30.56 7.25
N GLY A 112 -18.45 -29.62 7.39
CA GLY A 112 -18.95 -29.16 8.70
C GLY A 112 -18.14 -28.06 9.39
N ARG A 113 -17.06 -27.55 8.78
CA ARG A 113 -16.32 -26.39 9.31
C ARG A 113 -16.97 -25.07 8.85
N PRO A 114 -16.99 -24.02 9.70
CA PRO A 114 -17.44 -22.69 9.27
C PRO A 114 -16.58 -22.17 8.12
N ALA A 115 -17.15 -21.31 7.27
CA ALA A 115 -16.39 -20.57 6.28
C ALA A 115 -15.35 -19.70 7.02
N GLY A 116 -14.07 -19.99 6.83
CA GLY A 116 -12.99 -19.21 7.42
C GLY A 116 -12.75 -17.91 6.66
N GLU A 117 -11.83 -17.10 7.18
CA GLU A 117 -11.41 -15.84 6.56
C GLU A 117 -9.90 -15.78 6.37
N LEU A 118 -9.44 -15.09 5.32
CA LEU A 118 -8.03 -14.77 5.14
C LEU A 118 -7.62 -13.62 6.07
N LYS A 119 -6.55 -13.83 6.85
CA LYS A 119 -5.97 -12.84 7.76
C LYS A 119 -4.56 -12.38 7.39
N SER A 120 -3.94 -13.04 6.40
CA SER A 120 -2.61 -12.68 5.90
C SER A 120 -2.69 -11.57 4.85
N VAL A 121 -2.14 -10.39 5.18
CA VAL A 121 -2.03 -9.26 4.24
C VAL A 121 -1.24 -9.68 3.00
N ASP A 122 -0.11 -10.37 3.17
CA ASP A 122 0.78 -10.75 2.07
C ASP A 122 0.08 -11.69 1.07
N LEU A 123 -0.64 -12.69 1.56
CA LEU A 123 -1.36 -13.64 0.70
C LEU A 123 -2.51 -12.94 -0.04
N VAL A 124 -3.26 -12.07 0.64
CA VAL A 124 -4.34 -11.29 0.01
C VAL A 124 -3.76 -10.34 -1.05
N THR A 125 -2.64 -9.68 -0.77
CA THR A 125 -1.93 -8.82 -1.72
C THR A 125 -1.49 -9.61 -2.95
N GLU A 126 -0.91 -10.80 -2.77
CA GLU A 126 -0.50 -11.66 -3.89
C GLU A 126 -1.69 -12.07 -4.76
N LEU A 127 -2.78 -12.55 -4.14
CA LEU A 127 -4.00 -12.97 -4.85
C LEU A 127 -4.63 -11.80 -5.65
N LEU A 128 -4.67 -10.60 -5.05
CA LEU A 128 -5.14 -9.40 -5.72
C LEU A 128 -4.23 -9.00 -6.89
N LEU A 129 -2.90 -9.00 -6.71
CA LEU A 129 -1.95 -8.72 -7.78
C LEU A 129 -2.13 -9.70 -8.95
N GLN A 130 -2.23 -11.00 -8.68
CA GLN A 130 -2.48 -12.00 -9.71
C GLN A 130 -3.74 -11.68 -10.53
N ARG A 131 -4.82 -11.25 -9.87
CA ARG A 131 -6.09 -10.89 -10.53
C ARG A 131 -5.99 -9.59 -11.33
N VAL A 132 -5.36 -8.55 -10.77
CA VAL A 132 -5.12 -7.28 -11.48
C VAL A 132 -4.30 -7.53 -12.74
N TRP A 133 -3.19 -8.27 -12.65
CA TRP A 133 -2.36 -8.59 -13.81
C TRP A 133 -3.07 -9.48 -14.84
N SER A 134 -3.88 -10.46 -14.38
CA SER A 134 -4.70 -11.29 -15.27
C SER A 134 -5.67 -10.44 -16.09
N ARG A 135 -6.36 -9.48 -15.46
CA ARG A 135 -7.27 -8.55 -16.15
C ARG A 135 -6.55 -7.60 -17.09
N ALA A 136 -5.47 -6.97 -16.64
CA ALA A 136 -4.66 -6.07 -17.48
C ALA A 136 -4.14 -6.77 -18.75
N ASN A 137 -3.72 -8.04 -18.64
CA ASN A 137 -3.25 -8.82 -19.78
C ASN A 137 -4.38 -9.25 -20.73
N ARG A 138 -5.60 -9.52 -20.25
CA ARG A 138 -6.75 -9.82 -21.11
C ARG A 138 -7.13 -8.63 -22.00
N GLY A 139 -7.01 -7.40 -21.51
CA GLY A 139 -7.26 -6.17 -22.29
C GLY A 139 -6.29 -5.98 -23.47
N ARG A 140 -5.05 -6.47 -23.38
CA ARG A 140 -4.03 -6.33 -24.43
C ARG A 140 -4.34 -7.11 -25.72
N ASN A 141 -5.15 -8.17 -25.64
CA ASN A 141 -5.55 -8.97 -26.81
C ASN A 141 -6.82 -8.46 -27.51
N GLY A 142 -7.46 -7.40 -27.00
CA GLY A 142 -8.71 -6.85 -27.52
C GLY A 142 -8.74 -5.32 -27.53
N GLN A 143 -7.99 -4.71 -28.45
CA GLN A 143 -8.11 -3.31 -28.92
C GLN A 143 -8.02 -2.13 -27.92
N LEU A 144 -8.00 -2.30 -26.60
CA LEU A 144 -7.75 -1.24 -25.62
C LEU A 144 -6.87 -1.77 -24.46
N SER A 145 -5.63 -1.29 -24.38
CA SER A 145 -4.78 -1.56 -23.21
C SER A 145 -5.32 -0.80 -22.01
N ALA A 146 -6.18 -1.43 -21.22
CA ALA A 146 -6.55 -0.96 -19.88
C ALA A 146 -5.27 -0.71 -19.07
N SER A 147 -5.16 0.45 -18.40
CA SER A 147 -4.03 0.73 -17.52
C SER A 147 -4.07 -0.23 -16.33
N VAL A 148 -2.93 -0.43 -15.67
CA VAL A 148 -2.87 -1.27 -14.48
C VAL A 148 -3.77 -0.69 -13.35
N LEU A 149 -3.93 0.64 -13.32
CA LEU A 149 -4.85 1.34 -12.43
C LEU A 149 -6.32 1.02 -12.75
N SER A 150 -6.74 0.99 -14.02
CA SER A 150 -8.12 0.63 -14.36
C SER A 150 -8.42 -0.83 -14.02
N ALA A 151 -7.45 -1.74 -14.23
CA ALA A 151 -7.57 -3.13 -13.81
C ALA A 151 -7.69 -3.27 -12.28
N PHE A 152 -6.99 -2.45 -11.51
CA PHE A 152 -7.18 -2.35 -10.06
C PHE A 152 -8.59 -1.89 -9.70
N VAL A 153 -9.08 -0.80 -10.30
CA VAL A 153 -10.43 -0.27 -10.05
C VAL A 153 -11.50 -1.31 -10.35
N GLU A 154 -11.40 -2.01 -11.47
CA GLU A 154 -12.33 -3.09 -11.82
C GLU A 154 -12.26 -4.25 -10.83
N THR A 155 -11.06 -4.60 -10.36
CA THR A 155 -10.87 -5.70 -9.38
C THR A 155 -11.51 -5.32 -8.05
N ALA A 156 -11.15 -4.15 -7.52
CA ALA A 156 -11.66 -3.65 -6.25
C ALA A 156 -13.17 -3.36 -6.29
N SER A 157 -13.73 -2.98 -7.45
CA SER A 157 -15.18 -2.79 -7.61
C SER A 157 -15.95 -4.11 -7.68
N ALA A 158 -15.33 -5.19 -8.17
CA ALA A 158 -15.96 -6.50 -8.28
C ALA A 158 -15.97 -7.27 -6.95
N ASP A 159 -15.00 -6.97 -6.09
CA ASP A 159 -14.98 -7.45 -4.71
C ASP A 159 -16.13 -6.79 -3.95
N SER A 160 -17.20 -7.56 -3.71
CA SER A 160 -18.44 -7.06 -3.10
C SER A 160 -18.19 -6.33 -1.77
N HIS A 161 -19.14 -5.50 -1.32
CA HIS A 161 -19.07 -4.81 -0.03
C HIS A 161 -18.87 -5.73 1.19
N GLN A 162 -19.07 -7.04 1.06
CA GLN A 162 -18.81 -8.03 2.09
C GLN A 162 -17.37 -8.54 2.00
N ALA A 163 -16.38 -7.73 2.42
CA ALA A 163 -14.95 -8.05 2.57
C ALA A 163 -14.51 -9.44 2.04
N SER A 164 -14.53 -9.60 0.71
CA SER A 164 -14.28 -10.87 0.04
C SER A 164 -13.54 -10.61 -1.26
N ILE A 165 -12.69 -11.54 -1.67
CA ILE A 165 -12.00 -11.47 -2.96
C ILE A 165 -12.33 -12.70 -3.79
N GLU A 166 -12.35 -12.52 -5.11
CA GLU A 166 -12.35 -13.64 -6.06
C GLU A 166 -10.91 -13.91 -6.52
N THR A 167 -10.48 -15.17 -6.55
CA THR A 167 -9.17 -15.57 -7.07
C THR A 167 -9.17 -15.60 -8.61
N VAL A 168 -8.00 -15.73 -9.25
CA VAL A 168 -7.92 -15.93 -10.71
C VAL A 168 -8.63 -17.23 -11.15
N SER A 169 -8.71 -18.21 -10.25
CA SER A 169 -9.37 -19.49 -10.45
C SER A 169 -10.89 -19.45 -10.26
N GLY A 170 -11.45 -18.29 -9.89
CA GLY A 170 -12.88 -18.07 -9.68
C GLY A 170 -13.39 -18.39 -8.27
N ASP A 171 -12.50 -18.69 -7.32
CA ASP A 171 -12.90 -18.99 -5.94
C ASP A 171 -13.20 -17.69 -5.18
N VAL A 172 -14.33 -17.61 -4.48
CA VAL A 172 -14.68 -16.45 -3.64
C VAL A 172 -14.32 -16.75 -2.19
N VAL A 173 -13.53 -15.87 -1.59
CA VAL A 173 -12.94 -16.07 -0.27
C VAL A 173 -13.23 -14.87 0.62
N ALA A 174 -13.73 -15.12 1.83
CA ALA A 174 -13.88 -14.09 2.85
C ALA A 174 -12.50 -13.62 3.35
N VAL A 175 -12.38 -12.33 3.63
CA VAL A 175 -11.15 -11.69 4.09
C VAL A 175 -11.50 -10.80 5.27
N ASP A 176 -10.64 -10.76 6.29
CA ASP A 176 -10.76 -9.73 7.32
C ASP A 176 -10.78 -8.32 6.66
N PRO A 177 -11.75 -7.44 6.95
CA PRO A 177 -11.87 -6.14 6.29
C PRO A 177 -10.59 -5.29 6.39
N THR A 178 -9.95 -5.28 7.57
CA THR A 178 -8.72 -4.51 7.80
C THR A 178 -7.57 -5.08 6.99
N VAL A 179 -7.49 -6.41 6.87
CA VAL A 179 -6.52 -7.10 6.02
C VAL A 179 -6.75 -6.77 4.55
N LEU A 180 -8.00 -6.78 4.07
CA LEU A 180 -8.32 -6.41 2.69
C LEU A 180 -7.97 -4.95 2.39
N TRP A 181 -8.23 -4.04 3.34
CA TRP A 181 -7.85 -2.63 3.22
C TRP A 181 -6.34 -2.45 3.10
N ARG A 182 -5.56 -3.08 3.98
CA ARG A 182 -4.08 -3.05 3.93
C ARG A 182 -3.56 -3.66 2.64
N ALA A 183 -4.13 -4.79 2.22
CA ALA A 183 -3.72 -5.48 1.01
C ALA A 183 -3.98 -4.61 -0.24
N ARG A 184 -5.12 -3.93 -0.34
CA ARG A 184 -5.42 -3.00 -1.44
C ARG A 184 -4.42 -1.84 -1.52
N ARG A 185 -4.02 -1.28 -0.37
CA ARG A 185 -2.96 -0.25 -0.31
C ARG A 185 -1.62 -0.80 -0.79
N ALA A 186 -1.25 -2.00 -0.35
CA ALA A 186 0.00 -2.65 -0.75
C ALA A 186 0.03 -2.99 -2.25
N VAL A 187 -1.09 -3.48 -2.80
CA VAL A 187 -1.25 -3.68 -4.25
C VAL A 187 -0.99 -2.36 -4.98
N LEU A 188 -1.67 -1.28 -4.58
CA LEU A 188 -1.54 0.00 -5.28
C LEU A 188 -0.10 0.56 -5.21
N ALA A 189 0.62 0.39 -4.10
CA ALA A 189 2.04 0.74 -3.99
C ALA A 189 2.93 -0.09 -4.94
N ASP A 190 2.75 -1.41 -5.00
CA ASP A 190 3.48 -2.28 -5.96
C ASP A 190 3.20 -1.88 -7.41
N LEU A 191 1.96 -1.51 -7.73
CA LEU A 191 1.60 -1.03 -9.07
C LEU A 191 2.27 0.30 -9.39
N ALA A 192 2.32 1.24 -8.43
CA ALA A 192 2.96 2.54 -8.58
C ALA A 192 4.48 2.46 -8.80
N GLU A 193 5.13 1.42 -8.24
CA GLU A 193 6.55 1.13 -8.47
C GLU A 193 6.84 0.63 -9.89
N ARG A 194 5.88 -0.09 -10.49
CA ARG A 194 6.06 -0.77 -11.78
C ARG A 194 5.48 0.00 -12.96
N ASP A 195 4.48 0.85 -12.72
CA ASP A 195 3.72 1.55 -13.76
C ASP A 195 3.61 3.06 -13.47
N ARG A 196 4.09 3.86 -14.43
CA ARG A 196 4.09 5.32 -14.32
C ARG A 196 2.68 5.91 -14.18
N SER A 197 1.65 5.26 -14.70
CA SER A 197 0.26 5.74 -14.60
C SER A 197 -0.27 5.74 -13.17
N ALA A 198 0.20 4.84 -12.30
CA ALA A 198 -0.18 4.82 -10.89
C ALA A 198 0.78 5.66 -10.00
N SER A 199 2.00 5.92 -10.49
CA SER A 199 3.06 6.58 -9.71
C SER A 199 2.74 8.01 -9.24
N PHE A 200 1.86 8.73 -9.95
CA PHE A 200 1.51 10.12 -9.60
C PHE A 200 0.52 10.24 -8.44
N TYR A 201 -0.11 9.14 -8.03
CA TYR A 201 -1.24 9.14 -7.10
C TYR A 201 -0.95 8.43 -5.78
N VAL A 202 0.29 7.97 -5.60
CA VAL A 202 0.73 7.14 -4.47
C VAL A 202 2.09 7.63 -4.01
N SER A 203 2.25 7.79 -2.71
CA SER A 203 3.54 8.13 -2.12
C SER A 203 4.22 6.88 -1.57
N PRO A 204 5.56 6.75 -1.68
CA PRO A 204 6.27 5.60 -1.11
C PRO A 204 5.96 5.41 0.39
N PRO A 205 5.83 4.16 0.88
CA PRO A 205 5.54 3.89 2.29
C PRO A 205 6.53 4.56 3.27
N ALA A 206 7.82 4.59 2.91
CA ALA A 206 8.85 5.25 3.70
C ALA A 206 8.60 6.76 3.83
N ILE A 207 8.18 7.43 2.76
CA ILE A 207 7.84 8.86 2.78
C ILE A 207 6.53 9.11 3.51
N SER A 208 5.52 8.27 3.31
CA SER A 208 4.26 8.38 4.05
C SER A 208 4.52 8.28 5.56
N THR A 209 5.32 7.30 5.98
CA THR A 209 5.73 7.14 7.38
C THR A 209 6.53 8.34 7.90
N ALA A 210 7.43 8.88 7.07
CA ALA A 210 8.24 10.04 7.43
C ALA A 210 7.38 11.29 7.63
N ILE A 211 6.52 11.62 6.67
CA ILE A 211 5.57 12.74 6.76
C ILE A 211 4.68 12.59 7.99
N GLY A 212 4.15 11.40 8.22
CA GLY A 212 3.35 11.12 9.39
C GLY A 212 4.07 11.30 10.71
N SER A 213 5.34 10.93 10.75
CA SER A 213 6.19 11.15 11.92
C SER A 213 6.41 12.65 12.13
N LEU A 214 6.71 13.40 11.07
CA LEU A 214 6.96 14.85 11.09
C LEU A 214 5.76 15.71 11.49
N VAL A 215 4.54 15.16 11.48
CA VAL A 215 3.39 15.81 12.15
C VAL A 215 3.66 16.00 13.65
N GLY A 216 4.50 15.14 14.25
CA GLY A 216 4.94 15.26 15.64
C GLY A 216 3.78 15.12 16.63
N GLU A 217 3.81 15.88 17.70
CA GLU A 217 2.78 15.86 18.75
C GLU A 217 1.44 16.51 18.34
N ARG A 218 1.38 17.18 17.17
CA ARG A 218 0.22 17.94 16.70
C ARG A 218 -0.84 17.14 15.94
N LEU A 219 -0.79 15.81 16.02
CA LEU A 219 -1.80 14.97 15.38
C LEU A 219 -3.12 15.04 16.17
N ASP A 220 -3.96 16.00 15.83
CA ASP A 220 -5.27 16.21 16.44
C ASP A 220 -6.20 16.99 15.48
N GLY A 221 -7.50 17.00 15.79
CA GLY A 221 -8.49 17.80 15.08
C GLY A 221 -8.67 17.40 13.61
N VAL A 222 -8.71 18.41 12.74
CA VAL A 222 -8.96 18.26 11.30
C VAL A 222 -7.64 18.16 10.54
N VAL A 223 -7.47 17.04 9.83
CA VAL A 223 -6.33 16.72 8.99
C VAL A 223 -6.75 16.77 7.52
N VAL A 224 -6.08 17.59 6.72
CA VAL A 224 -6.41 17.76 5.30
C VAL A 224 -5.23 17.40 4.42
N ASP A 225 -5.51 16.69 3.32
CA ASP A 225 -4.59 16.57 2.19
C ASP A 225 -5.27 17.15 0.93
N PRO A 226 -4.87 18.35 0.47
CA PRO A 226 -5.46 19.00 -0.70
C PRO A 226 -5.05 18.38 -2.05
N PHE A 227 -4.10 17.46 -2.07
CA PHE A 227 -3.64 16.74 -3.26
C PHE A 227 -3.49 15.26 -2.91
N CYS A 228 -4.57 14.66 -2.41
CA CYS A 228 -4.50 13.43 -1.63
C CYS A 228 -4.11 12.19 -2.42
N GLY A 229 -4.25 12.20 -3.74
CA GLY A 229 -4.13 11.01 -4.55
C GLY A 229 -5.03 9.89 -3.99
N SER A 230 -4.44 8.72 -3.81
CA SER A 230 -5.08 7.55 -3.18
C SER A 230 -5.29 7.62 -1.66
N GLY A 231 -4.90 8.73 -1.02
CA GLY A 231 -5.01 8.96 0.42
C GLY A 231 -3.85 8.41 1.26
N SER A 232 -2.69 8.15 0.65
CA SER A 232 -1.55 7.48 1.30
C SER A 232 -1.16 8.07 2.67
N PHE A 233 -1.10 9.42 2.77
CA PHE A 233 -0.80 10.10 4.02
C PHE A 233 -1.96 10.05 5.02
N LEU A 234 -3.19 10.26 4.57
CA LEU A 234 -4.38 10.22 5.43
C LEU A 234 -4.57 8.83 6.07
N TRP A 235 -4.38 7.76 5.30
CA TRP A 235 -4.45 6.39 5.82
C TRP A 235 -3.40 6.11 6.88
N MET A 236 -2.16 6.53 6.64
CA MET A 236 -1.09 6.34 7.61
C MET A 236 -1.33 7.16 8.88
N LEU A 237 -1.89 8.38 8.77
CA LEU A 237 -2.25 9.18 9.94
C LEU A 237 -3.41 8.60 10.73
N GLN A 238 -4.43 8.03 10.08
CA GLN A 238 -5.49 7.28 10.76
C GLN A 238 -4.92 6.08 11.53
N GLU A 239 -4.02 5.29 10.91
CA GLU A 239 -3.37 4.17 11.62
C GLU A 239 -2.54 4.63 12.82
N ARG A 240 -1.86 5.78 12.69
CA ARG A 240 -1.10 6.39 13.78
C ARG A 240 -2.03 6.87 14.90
N ALA A 241 -3.09 7.60 14.56
CA ALA A 241 -4.07 8.12 15.52
C ALA A 241 -4.72 6.99 16.31
N ALA A 242 -5.19 5.92 15.63
CA ALA A 242 -5.76 4.74 16.27
C ALA A 242 -4.79 4.07 17.25
N ARG A 243 -3.50 3.96 16.88
CA ARG A 243 -2.46 3.39 17.76
C ARG A 243 -2.19 4.27 18.99
N GLU A 244 -2.26 5.58 18.84
CA GLU A 244 -2.07 6.55 19.92
C GLU A 244 -3.35 6.81 20.74
N GLY A 245 -4.47 6.17 20.39
CA GLY A 245 -5.77 6.40 21.04
C GLY A 245 -6.33 7.81 20.78
N ARG A 246 -5.95 8.43 19.67
CA ARG A 246 -6.41 9.75 19.23
C ARG A 246 -7.52 9.61 18.19
N THR A 247 -8.41 10.60 18.13
CA THR A 247 -9.42 10.70 17.09
C THR A 247 -9.12 11.92 16.23
N ILE A 248 -9.05 11.72 14.92
CA ILE A 248 -8.83 12.78 13.94
C ILE A 248 -9.93 12.73 12.89
N GLU A 249 -10.31 13.89 12.37
CA GLU A 249 -11.11 13.99 11.16
C GLU A 249 -10.18 14.15 9.97
N THR A 250 -10.31 13.30 8.95
CA THR A 250 -9.43 13.32 7.78
C THR A 250 -10.20 13.60 6.50
N ILE A 251 -9.74 14.59 5.74
CA ILE A 251 -10.34 15.03 4.48
C ILE A 251 -9.27 15.02 3.39
N GLY A 252 -9.52 14.30 2.30
CA GLY A 252 -8.67 14.25 1.13
C GLY A 252 -9.36 14.85 -0.09
N ARG A 253 -8.67 15.74 -0.79
CA ARG A 253 -9.14 16.31 -2.07
C ARG A 253 -8.15 16.00 -3.17
N ASP A 254 -8.68 15.67 -4.34
CA ASP A 254 -7.91 15.55 -5.57
C ASP A 254 -8.76 16.04 -6.75
N ILE A 255 -8.09 16.58 -7.77
CA ILE A 255 -8.77 17.07 -8.97
C ILE A 255 -9.25 15.92 -9.86
N ASP A 256 -8.60 14.75 -9.76
CA ASP A 256 -8.89 13.59 -10.58
C ASP A 256 -9.96 12.68 -9.94
N PRO A 257 -11.20 12.62 -10.49
CA PRO A 257 -12.27 11.80 -9.94
C PRO A 257 -11.97 10.29 -9.96
N GLU A 258 -11.15 9.79 -10.90
CA GLU A 258 -10.80 8.37 -10.93
C GLU A 258 -9.86 8.01 -9.77
N VAL A 259 -9.01 8.93 -9.35
CA VAL A 259 -8.11 8.75 -8.21
C VAL A 259 -8.89 8.79 -6.89
N ILE A 260 -9.85 9.70 -6.77
CA ILE A 260 -10.80 9.71 -5.65
C ILE A 260 -11.60 8.40 -5.59
N ARG A 261 -12.00 7.85 -6.75
CA ARG A 261 -12.67 6.54 -6.81
C ARG A 261 -11.76 5.41 -6.30
N VAL A 262 -10.46 5.43 -6.63
CA VAL A 262 -9.46 4.48 -6.09
C VAL A 262 -9.38 4.61 -4.57
N ALA A 263 -9.24 5.83 -4.04
CA ALA A 263 -9.16 6.10 -2.60
C ALA A 263 -10.43 5.61 -1.87
N PHE A 264 -11.60 5.88 -2.45
CA PHE A 264 -12.89 5.41 -1.93
C PHE A 264 -12.99 3.88 -1.89
N LEU A 265 -12.61 3.19 -2.96
CA LEU A 265 -12.65 1.72 -3.03
C LEU A 265 -11.71 1.07 -1.99
N ILE A 266 -10.55 1.68 -1.74
CA ILE A 266 -9.67 1.27 -0.63
C ILE A 266 -10.39 1.49 0.72
N GLY A 267 -10.99 2.66 0.91
CA GLY A 267 -11.66 3.06 2.15
C GLY A 267 -12.88 2.24 2.55
N GLN A 268 -13.50 1.48 1.63
CA GLN A 268 -14.71 0.69 1.94
C GLN A 268 -14.50 -0.37 3.02
N THR A 269 -13.27 -0.88 3.18
CA THR A 269 -12.93 -1.87 4.20
C THR A 269 -11.96 -1.32 5.25
N ALA A 270 -11.74 -0.01 5.26
CA ALA A 270 -10.91 0.63 6.27
C ALA A 270 -11.61 0.61 7.65
N PRO A 271 -10.86 0.46 8.75
CA PRO A 271 -11.43 0.51 10.10
C PRO A 271 -11.99 1.91 10.43
N ASP A 272 -11.29 2.95 9.98
CA ASP A 272 -11.63 4.35 10.19
C ASP A 272 -11.95 5.05 8.86
N LYS A 273 -12.83 6.06 8.92
CA LYS A 273 -13.31 6.77 7.73
C LYS A 273 -12.40 7.94 7.37
N VAL A 274 -12.02 8.01 6.11
CA VAL A 274 -11.50 9.22 5.47
C VAL A 274 -12.56 9.76 4.51
N THR A 275 -12.81 11.06 4.55
CA THR A 275 -13.69 11.74 3.59
C THR A 275 -12.88 12.11 2.36
N PHE A 276 -13.26 11.58 1.19
CA PHE A 276 -12.64 11.94 -0.08
C PHE A 276 -13.60 12.75 -0.95
N GLU A 277 -13.06 13.79 -1.59
CA GLU A 277 -13.82 14.68 -2.45
C GLU A 277 -13.04 15.03 -3.72
N THR A 278 -13.77 15.17 -4.83
CA THR A 278 -13.20 15.69 -6.08
C THR A 278 -13.29 17.21 -6.08
N GLY A 279 -12.17 17.89 -6.30
CA GLY A 279 -12.12 19.35 -6.37
C GLY A 279 -10.74 19.89 -6.74
N ASP A 280 -10.69 21.13 -7.23
CA ASP A 280 -9.45 21.82 -7.56
C ASP A 280 -8.99 22.64 -6.34
N ALA A 281 -7.95 22.17 -5.64
CA ALA A 281 -7.41 22.86 -4.47
C ALA A 281 -6.97 24.31 -4.76
N PHE A 282 -6.62 24.66 -5.99
CA PHE A 282 -6.24 26.03 -6.35
C PHE A 282 -7.42 26.98 -6.54
N ARG A 283 -8.65 26.45 -6.67
CA ARG A 283 -9.86 27.24 -6.97
C ARG A 283 -10.91 27.14 -5.88
N ASP A 284 -11.07 25.95 -5.33
CA ASP A 284 -12.11 25.63 -4.36
C ASP A 284 -11.62 25.90 -2.94
N ALA A 285 -12.51 26.38 -2.07
CA ALA A 285 -12.18 26.59 -0.67
C ALA A 285 -11.83 25.26 0.01
N LEU A 286 -10.70 25.23 0.72
CA LEU A 286 -10.34 24.12 1.60
C LEU A 286 -10.92 24.37 3.00
N PRO A 287 -11.32 23.30 3.73
CA PRO A 287 -11.71 23.42 5.12
C PRO A 287 -10.53 23.86 5.99
N GLU A 288 -10.81 24.58 7.08
CA GLU A 288 -9.77 24.94 8.05
C GLU A 288 -9.21 23.69 8.73
N ALA A 289 -7.88 23.56 8.74
CA ALA A 289 -7.18 22.36 9.18
C ALA A 289 -6.25 22.64 10.37
N ASP A 290 -6.18 21.70 11.31
CA ASP A 290 -5.18 21.65 12.38
C ASP A 290 -3.86 21.07 11.86
N VAL A 291 -3.96 20.08 10.96
CA VAL A 291 -2.82 19.46 10.27
C VAL A 291 -3.06 19.43 8.77
N ILE A 292 -2.03 19.75 8.00
CA ILE A 292 -2.00 19.49 6.55
C ILE A 292 -0.84 18.56 6.23
N VAL A 293 -1.10 17.50 5.47
CA VAL A 293 -0.06 16.63 4.91
C VAL A 293 -0.30 16.50 3.43
N THR A 294 0.72 16.73 2.59
CA THR A 294 0.49 16.67 1.15
C THR A 294 1.77 16.53 0.31
N ALA A 295 1.61 15.97 -0.88
CA ALA A 295 2.63 15.87 -1.92
C ALA A 295 2.04 16.44 -3.21
N PRO A 296 2.10 17.77 -3.40
CA PRO A 296 1.53 18.41 -4.59
C PRO A 296 2.22 17.91 -5.87
N PRO A 297 1.57 18.01 -7.03
CA PRO A 297 2.15 17.52 -8.27
C PRO A 297 3.37 18.36 -8.67
N PHE A 298 4.49 17.70 -8.97
CA PHE A 298 5.77 18.38 -9.19
C PHE A 298 5.90 19.04 -10.56
N GLY A 299 6.50 20.23 -10.59
CA GLY A 299 7.16 20.76 -11.79
C GLY A 299 6.24 21.22 -12.92
N PHE A 300 4.92 21.30 -12.70
CA PHE A 300 3.99 21.87 -13.67
C PHE A 300 3.66 23.34 -13.36
N ARG A 301 3.07 24.02 -14.34
CA ARG A 301 2.67 25.43 -14.23
C ARG A 301 1.17 25.56 -14.29
N LEU A 302 0.62 26.42 -13.46
CA LEU A 302 -0.78 26.81 -13.51
C LEU A 302 -1.05 27.68 -14.74
N ASP A 303 -2.21 27.47 -15.37
CA ASP A 303 -2.68 28.27 -16.51
C ASP A 303 -2.86 29.74 -16.10
N THR A 304 -3.50 29.94 -14.94
CA THR A 304 -3.76 31.26 -14.36
C THR A 304 -2.80 31.51 -13.20
N PRO A 305 -2.16 32.70 -13.11
CA PRO A 305 -1.33 33.02 -11.95
C PRO A 305 -2.12 32.98 -10.64
N HIS A 306 -1.58 32.28 -9.65
CA HIS A 306 -2.08 32.28 -8.28
C HIS A 306 -1.50 33.46 -7.51
N LYS A 307 -2.36 34.25 -6.87
CA LYS A 307 -1.93 35.38 -6.02
C LYS A 307 -1.57 34.87 -4.64
N LEU A 308 -0.31 35.02 -4.24
CA LEU A 308 0.26 34.57 -2.97
C LEU A 308 -0.04 35.53 -1.80
N GLN A 309 0.11 35.05 -0.58
CA GLN A 309 -0.14 35.85 0.65
C GLN A 309 0.79 37.05 0.80
N ASN A 310 2.01 37.00 0.26
CA ASN A 310 2.94 38.14 0.22
C ASN A 310 2.61 39.18 -0.86
N GLY A 311 1.50 38.99 -1.60
CA GLY A 311 1.03 39.89 -2.65
C GLY A 311 1.64 39.66 -4.02
N THR A 312 2.67 38.82 -4.17
CA THR A 312 3.19 38.44 -5.49
C THR A 312 2.28 37.40 -6.15
N SER A 313 2.52 37.11 -7.43
CA SER A 313 1.80 36.06 -8.15
C SER A 313 2.76 35.03 -8.70
N THR A 314 2.36 33.76 -8.68
CA THR A 314 3.14 32.64 -9.21
C THR A 314 2.32 31.82 -10.18
N ARG A 315 3.00 31.21 -11.16
CA ARG A 315 2.45 30.10 -11.94
C ARG A 315 3.07 28.77 -11.55
N LEU A 316 4.00 28.73 -10.60
CA LEU A 316 4.61 27.49 -10.13
C LEU A 316 3.61 26.80 -9.20
N ALA A 317 3.14 25.62 -9.60
CA ALA A 317 2.10 24.90 -8.85
C ALA A 317 2.57 24.50 -7.44
N ASP A 318 3.83 24.05 -7.30
CA ASP A 318 4.42 23.71 -6.00
C ASP A 318 4.35 24.89 -5.00
N VAL A 319 4.62 26.11 -5.48
CA VAL A 319 4.59 27.33 -4.65
C VAL A 319 3.15 27.72 -4.29
N ALA A 320 2.25 27.63 -5.27
CA ALA A 320 0.83 27.90 -5.04
C ALA A 320 0.20 26.89 -4.07
N ALA A 321 0.63 25.62 -4.12
CA ALA A 321 0.12 24.55 -3.26
C ALA A 321 0.50 24.78 -1.80
N VAL A 322 1.74 25.23 -1.54
CA VAL A 322 2.17 25.67 -0.20
C VAL A 322 1.28 26.83 0.28
N ASP A 323 1.06 27.85 -0.55
CA ASP A 323 0.24 29.01 -0.17
C ASP A 323 -1.22 28.65 0.15
N VAL A 324 -1.88 27.89 -0.73
CA VAL A 324 -3.25 27.42 -0.51
C VAL A 324 -3.36 26.62 0.78
N SER A 325 -2.38 25.73 1.04
CA SER A 325 -2.35 24.93 2.27
C SER A 325 -2.21 25.82 3.51
N LEU A 326 -1.28 26.77 3.53
CA LEU A 326 -1.05 27.65 4.68
C LEU A 326 -2.22 28.62 4.95
N ARG A 327 -3.01 28.97 3.92
CA ARG A 327 -4.27 29.72 4.12
C ARG A 327 -5.30 28.91 4.89
N ALA A 328 -5.44 27.62 4.58
CA ALA A 328 -6.37 26.72 5.25
C ALA A 328 -5.89 26.28 6.64
N LEU A 329 -4.59 26.38 6.92
CA LEU A 329 -4.03 26.01 8.21
C LEU A 329 -4.50 26.96 9.32
N LYS A 330 -5.02 26.43 10.43
CA LYS A 330 -5.41 27.21 11.61
C LYS A 330 -4.18 27.78 12.33
N PRO A 331 -4.32 28.89 13.09
CA PRO A 331 -3.24 29.37 13.96
C PRO A 331 -2.73 28.25 14.88
N GLY A 332 -1.41 28.06 14.94
CA GLY A 332 -0.79 26.96 15.69
C GLY A 332 -0.80 25.58 15.01
N GLY A 333 -1.49 25.44 13.87
CA GLY A 333 -1.50 24.23 13.07
C GLY A 333 -0.15 23.95 12.39
N ARG A 334 0.02 22.72 11.89
CA ARG A 334 1.24 22.25 11.20
C ARG A 334 0.93 21.72 9.81
N ALA A 335 1.72 22.13 8.83
CA ALA A 335 1.72 21.56 7.49
C ALA A 335 3.05 20.82 7.22
N VAL A 336 2.97 19.62 6.66
CA VAL A 336 4.10 18.80 6.24
C VAL A 336 3.97 18.49 4.75
N PHE A 337 4.96 18.91 3.97
CA PHE A 337 4.94 18.80 2.52
C PHE A 337 6.05 17.88 2.02
N GLN A 338 5.77 17.11 0.97
CA GLN A 338 6.81 16.64 0.03
C GLN A 338 6.78 17.55 -1.20
N LEU A 339 7.88 18.24 -1.49
CA LEU A 339 7.98 19.19 -2.59
C LEU A 339 9.15 18.86 -3.51
N ALA A 340 9.08 19.40 -4.73
CA ALA A 340 10.25 19.48 -5.59
C ALA A 340 11.32 20.44 -4.99
N PRO A 341 12.63 20.17 -5.17
CA PRO A 341 13.71 20.99 -4.60
C PRO A 341 13.70 22.40 -5.16
N SER A 342 13.07 22.62 -6.32
CA SER A 342 12.82 23.93 -6.92
C SER A 342 12.28 24.96 -5.94
N MET A 343 11.44 24.54 -4.99
CA MET A 343 10.90 25.42 -3.95
C MET A 343 12.00 26.13 -3.16
N THR A 344 13.15 25.48 -2.96
CA THR A 344 14.25 25.97 -2.09
C THR A 344 15.21 26.93 -2.79
N PHE A 345 15.30 26.92 -4.12
CA PHE A 345 16.32 27.70 -4.84
C PHE A 345 15.83 28.50 -6.04
N GLN A 346 14.64 28.25 -6.60
CA GLN A 346 14.21 28.95 -7.81
C GLN A 346 13.97 30.44 -7.53
N ALA A 347 14.52 31.31 -8.38
CA ALA A 347 14.39 32.76 -8.26
C ALA A 347 12.93 33.26 -8.28
N PRO A 348 12.01 32.72 -9.12
CA PRO A 348 10.60 33.13 -9.07
C PRO A 348 9.87 32.88 -7.73
N ALA A 349 10.43 32.06 -6.84
CA ALA A 349 9.87 31.78 -5.52
C ALA A 349 10.62 32.51 -4.38
N GLU A 350 11.64 33.31 -4.67
CA GLU A 350 12.50 33.97 -3.68
C GLU A 350 11.73 34.88 -2.72
N ALA A 351 10.95 35.83 -3.24
CA ALA A 351 10.14 36.72 -2.42
C ALA A 351 9.10 35.98 -1.55
N TYR A 352 8.65 34.80 -1.98
CA TYR A 352 7.73 33.97 -1.19
C TYR A 352 8.48 33.16 -0.12
N ARG A 353 9.69 32.69 -0.41
CA ARG A 353 10.57 32.10 0.62
C ARG A 353 10.93 33.10 1.71
N GLU A 354 11.25 34.35 1.35
CA GLU A 354 11.50 35.42 2.32
C GLU A 354 10.29 35.67 3.21
N TYR A 355 9.09 35.72 2.62
CA TYR A 355 7.84 35.79 3.38
C TYR A 355 7.66 34.61 4.33
N LEU A 356 7.82 33.37 3.86
CA LEU A 356 7.72 32.20 4.73
C LEU A 356 8.73 32.23 5.88
N ALA A 357 9.96 32.66 5.62
CA ALA A 357 11.03 32.74 6.63
C ALA A 357 10.81 33.85 7.67
N ASN A 358 10.02 34.88 7.36
CA ASN A 358 9.74 36.00 8.26
C ASN A 358 8.40 35.86 9.00
N ASP A 359 7.39 35.26 8.35
CA ASP A 359 6.01 35.24 8.84
C ASP A 359 5.56 33.87 9.38
N TYR A 360 6.29 32.79 9.05
CA TYR A 360 5.99 31.43 9.50
C TYR A 360 7.19 30.77 10.15
N ARG A 361 6.93 29.82 11.06
CA ARG A 361 7.93 28.87 11.54
C ARG A 361 8.13 27.78 10.49
N VAL A 362 9.14 27.93 9.65
CA VAL A 362 9.65 26.83 8.82
C VAL A 362 10.51 25.94 9.71
N ALA A 363 9.90 24.94 10.35
CA ALA A 363 10.52 24.14 11.40
C ALA A 363 11.59 23.18 10.87
N ALA A 364 11.40 22.61 9.68
CA ALA A 364 12.36 21.69 9.09
C ALA A 364 12.37 21.71 7.55
N LEU A 365 13.56 21.47 6.98
CA LEU A 365 13.83 21.22 5.58
C LEU A 365 14.76 20.00 5.45
N ILE A 366 14.24 18.90 4.92
CA ILE A 366 14.98 17.62 4.81
C ILE A 366 15.05 17.22 3.34
N GLY A 367 16.22 17.34 2.73
CA GLY A 367 16.46 16.92 1.35
C GLY A 367 16.58 15.41 1.23
N CYS A 368 15.78 14.81 0.35
CA CYS A 368 15.77 13.38 0.04
C CYS A 368 16.44 13.11 -1.32
N PRO A 369 17.22 12.03 -1.46
CA PRO A 369 17.83 11.63 -2.73
C PRO A 369 16.77 11.11 -3.72
N SER A 370 17.21 10.80 -4.95
CA SER A 370 16.36 10.17 -5.97
C SER A 370 15.78 8.84 -5.46
N GLY A 371 14.55 8.53 -5.88
CA GLY A 371 13.80 7.36 -5.40
C GLY A 371 12.84 7.63 -4.24
N SER A 372 12.85 8.85 -3.66
CA SER A 372 11.86 9.30 -2.68
C SER A 372 10.48 9.62 -3.28
N ALA A 373 10.33 9.57 -4.61
CA ALA A 373 9.04 9.70 -5.28
C ALA A 373 8.97 8.66 -6.40
N TYR A 374 7.80 8.03 -6.56
CA TYR A 374 7.61 7.02 -7.59
C TYR A 374 7.65 7.62 -9.00
N GLY A 375 8.06 6.79 -9.98
CA GLY A 375 8.00 7.15 -11.40
C GLY A 375 8.95 8.28 -11.86
N THR A 376 9.83 8.77 -10.99
CA THR A 376 10.76 9.87 -11.29
C THR A 376 12.12 9.72 -10.57
N GLN A 377 13.16 10.33 -11.13
CA GLN A 377 14.48 10.47 -10.50
C GLN A 377 14.65 11.82 -9.78
N ILE A 378 13.58 12.63 -9.72
CA ILE A 378 13.56 13.91 -9.02
C ILE A 378 13.82 13.66 -7.52
N GLN A 379 14.87 14.28 -7.01
CA GLN A 379 15.08 14.45 -5.56
C GLN A 379 13.91 15.24 -4.98
N THR A 380 13.55 15.04 -3.71
CA THR A 380 12.47 15.82 -3.08
C THR A 380 12.95 16.50 -1.81
N VAL A 381 12.19 17.45 -1.30
CA VAL A 381 12.39 18.03 0.04
C VAL A 381 11.16 17.80 0.88
N LEU A 382 11.34 17.31 2.11
CA LEU A 382 10.31 17.36 3.13
C LEU A 382 10.39 18.71 3.84
N MET A 383 9.29 19.45 3.87
CA MET A 383 9.22 20.75 4.51
C MET A 383 8.14 20.75 5.58
N VAL A 384 8.49 21.18 6.79
CA VAL A 384 7.55 21.33 7.92
C VAL A 384 7.37 22.81 8.20
N VAL A 385 6.12 23.27 8.18
CA VAL A 385 5.75 24.66 8.45
C VAL A 385 4.68 24.70 9.52
N ASP A 386 4.91 25.47 10.57
CA ASP A 386 3.90 25.76 11.58
C ASP A 386 3.34 27.17 11.36
N LYS A 387 2.03 27.35 11.58
CA LYS A 387 1.41 28.68 11.58
C LYS A 387 1.68 29.40 12.91
N LEU A 388 2.95 29.67 13.14
CA LEU A 388 3.56 30.30 14.30
C LEU A 388 4.61 31.32 13.82
N PRO A 389 5.04 32.27 14.67
CA PRO A 389 6.12 33.20 14.35
C PRO A 389 7.41 32.49 13.94
N ALA A 390 8.19 33.13 13.06
CA ALA A 390 9.43 32.59 12.55
C ALA A 390 10.42 32.18 13.65
N SER A 391 11.13 31.07 13.41
CA SER A 391 12.14 30.52 14.32
C SER A 391 13.28 29.84 13.57
N GLU A 392 14.20 29.20 14.31
CA GLU A 392 15.24 28.38 13.69
C GLU A 392 14.65 27.19 12.93
N THR A 393 15.32 26.84 11.82
CA THR A 393 14.97 25.74 10.93
C THR A 393 15.97 24.60 11.07
N PHE A 394 15.48 23.38 11.32
CA PHE A 394 16.28 22.17 11.18
C PHE A 394 16.54 21.88 9.70
N VAL A 395 17.80 21.70 9.31
CA VAL A 395 18.17 21.38 7.92
C VAL A 395 18.98 20.10 7.87
N ALA A 396 18.55 19.16 7.02
CA ALA A 396 19.27 17.92 6.76
C ALA A 396 19.27 17.58 5.26
N GLN A 397 20.32 16.90 4.81
CA GLN A 397 20.41 16.32 3.47
C GLN A 397 20.73 14.84 3.63
N LEU A 398 19.82 13.98 3.17
CA LEU A 398 19.92 12.54 3.35
C LEU A 398 20.79 11.89 2.27
N SER A 399 21.43 10.78 2.62
CA SER A 399 22.22 9.93 1.73
C SER A 399 21.40 8.74 1.20
N GLU A 400 22.03 7.82 0.45
CA GLU A 400 21.36 6.69 -0.21
C GLU A 400 20.55 5.78 0.74
N ASP A 401 20.92 5.72 2.02
CA ASP A 401 20.20 4.99 3.08
C ASP A 401 19.07 5.82 3.73
N TRP A 402 18.52 6.80 3.00
CA TRP A 402 17.50 7.75 3.46
C TRP A 402 16.29 7.08 4.13
N GLU A 403 15.85 5.91 3.66
CA GLU A 403 14.74 5.17 4.25
C GLU A 403 15.02 4.82 5.72
N LYS A 404 16.24 4.39 6.04
CA LYS A 404 16.65 4.08 7.42
C LYS A 404 16.80 5.34 8.25
N GLN A 405 17.24 6.44 7.64
CA GLN A 405 17.40 7.72 8.34
C GLN A 405 16.04 8.35 8.69
N LEU A 406 15.03 8.18 7.84
CA LEU A 406 13.66 8.68 8.03
C LEU A 406 12.71 7.69 8.73
N ALA A 407 13.09 6.42 8.87
CA ALA A 407 12.30 5.44 9.62
C ALA A 407 12.05 5.92 11.06
N PRO A 408 10.96 5.48 11.72
CA PRO A 408 10.76 5.74 13.14
C PRO A 408 11.98 5.30 13.97
N GLY A 409 12.54 6.21 14.77
CA GLY A 409 13.78 5.98 15.52
C GLY A 409 15.08 6.14 14.72
N GLY A 410 15.00 6.43 13.41
CA GLY A 410 16.13 6.76 12.57
C GLY A 410 16.79 8.08 12.95
N PRO A 411 18.11 8.24 12.73
CA PRO A 411 18.88 9.38 13.25
C PRO A 411 18.37 10.74 12.74
N ALA A 412 18.03 10.86 11.46
CA ALA A 412 17.52 12.11 10.90
C ALA A 412 16.10 12.42 11.43
N MET A 413 15.25 11.40 11.52
CA MET A 413 13.90 11.56 12.08
C MET A 413 13.93 11.99 13.56
N VAL A 414 14.76 11.34 14.38
CA VAL A 414 14.91 11.68 15.81
C VAL A 414 15.42 13.11 16.00
N ALA A 415 16.42 13.53 15.23
CA ALA A 415 16.96 14.88 15.30
C ALA A 415 15.93 15.93 14.85
N ALA A 416 15.20 15.65 13.76
CA ALA A 416 14.14 16.52 13.27
C ALA A 416 13.02 16.69 14.31
N LEU A 417 12.49 15.59 14.87
CA LEU A 417 11.43 15.65 15.87
C LEU A 417 11.87 16.36 17.15
N SER A 418 13.12 16.14 17.57
CA SER A 418 13.68 16.84 18.74
C SER A 418 13.68 18.36 18.56
N HIS A 419 13.94 18.86 17.34
CA HIS A 419 13.87 20.30 17.03
C HIS A 419 12.43 20.80 16.83
N ILE A 420 11.63 20.01 16.11
CA ILE A 420 10.28 20.38 15.69
C ILE A 420 9.33 20.53 16.89
N ASP A 421 9.47 19.65 17.89
CA ASP A 421 8.61 19.61 19.08
C ASP A 421 9.29 20.21 20.33
N ASP A 422 10.48 20.82 20.22
CA ASP A 422 11.12 21.55 21.32
C ASP A 422 10.28 22.78 21.71
N PRO A 423 9.77 22.86 22.96
CA PRO A 423 9.02 24.01 23.45
C PRO A 423 9.81 25.33 23.40
N GLY A 424 11.15 25.26 23.44
CA GLY A 424 12.05 26.42 23.39
C GLY A 424 12.32 26.94 21.98
N ALA A 425 12.05 26.14 20.94
CA ALA A 425 12.39 26.47 19.56
C ALA A 425 11.50 27.56 18.93
N GLY A 426 10.50 28.11 19.64
CA GLY A 426 9.61 29.18 19.17
C GLY A 426 9.80 30.55 19.83
N ALA A 427 10.76 30.69 20.76
CA ALA A 427 10.98 31.94 21.49
C ALA A 427 12.20 32.70 20.92
N ARG A 428 11.95 33.71 20.09
CA ARG A 428 12.88 34.82 19.85
C ARG A 428 12.16 36.15 20.02
#